data_AF-A0A917U7Q7-F1
#
_entry.id   AF-A0A917U7Q7-F1
#
_cell.length_a   1.000
_cell.length_b   1.000
_cell.length_c   1.000
_cell.angle_alpha   90.00
_cell.angle_beta   90.00
_cell.angle_gamma   90.00
#
_symmetry.space_group_name_H-M   'P 1'
#
loop_
_entity.id
_entity.type
_entity.pdbx_description
1 polymer ?
#
loop_
_entity_poly.entity_id
_entity_poly.type
_entity_poly.pdbx_seq_one_letter_code
_entity_poly.pdbx_strand_id
1 'polypeptide(L)'
;MTETVITAETDPDPDIDEATPDETPAETSADTTAETPDEQDEPPIDEELLAEAGRGLGTTSRNEIINGALREYVERKRTQRSEALERVQELADEGAFDFDRIDEVDQ
;
A
#
# COMPACT_ATOMS: atom_id res chain seq x y z
N MET A 1 24.60 32.85 -37.18
CA MET A 1 23.43 33.61 -37.68
C MET A 1 22.42 32.55 -38.08
N THR A 2 21.29 32.31 -37.43
CA THR A 2 20.52 33.00 -36.40
C THR A 2 19.59 31.95 -35.77
N GLU A 3 19.38 32.01 -34.45
CA GLU A 3 18.23 31.38 -33.80
C GLU A 3 16.94 31.95 -34.40
N THR A 4 15.95 31.09 -34.64
CA THR A 4 14.57 31.53 -34.86
C THR A 4 13.72 30.90 -33.77
N VAL A 5 13.50 31.71 -32.74
CA VAL A 5 12.41 31.56 -31.78
C VAL A 5 11.10 31.79 -32.54
N ILE A 6 10.18 30.83 -32.50
CA ILE A 6 8.80 31.04 -32.94
C ILE A 6 7.97 31.20 -31.68
N THR A 7 7.76 32.45 -31.30
CA THR A 7 6.67 32.89 -30.43
C THR A 7 5.53 33.31 -31.35
N ALA A 8 4.36 32.67 -31.22
CA ALA A 8 3.09 33.17 -31.75
C ALA A 8 2.05 32.76 -30.69
N GLU A 9 1.79 33.64 -29.74
CA GLU A 9 0.74 34.66 -29.83
C GLU A 9 -0.64 33.98 -29.70
N THR A 10 -1.10 33.96 -28.45
CA THR A 10 -2.45 33.61 -28.02
C THR A 10 -3.39 34.70 -28.49
N ASP A 11 -4.25 34.39 -29.45
CA ASP A 11 -5.47 35.15 -29.70
C ASP A 11 -6.59 34.64 -28.76
N PRO A 12 -7.43 35.53 -28.21
CA PRO A 12 -8.47 35.18 -27.25
C PRO A 12 -9.75 34.72 -27.96
N ASP A 13 -10.19 33.48 -27.72
CA ASP A 13 -11.54 33.06 -28.11
C ASP A 13 -12.59 33.67 -27.15
N PRO A 14 -13.69 34.23 -27.69
CA PRO A 14 -14.73 34.90 -26.92
C PRO A 14 -15.78 33.93 -26.36
N ASP A 15 -16.27 34.29 -25.18
CA ASP A 15 -17.55 33.96 -24.58
C ASP A 15 -17.92 32.47 -24.40
N ILE A 16 -17.61 32.03 -23.17
CA ILE A 16 -18.32 31.03 -22.36
C ILE A 16 -19.83 31.04 -22.64
N ASP A 17 -20.37 29.89 -23.04
CA ASP A 17 -21.77 29.54 -22.76
C ASP A 17 -21.86 28.11 -22.22
N GLU A 18 -22.76 27.99 -21.24
CA GLU A 18 -23.05 26.90 -20.31
C GLU A 18 -22.67 25.46 -20.71
N ALA A 19 -21.74 24.89 -19.94
CA ALA A 19 -21.94 23.56 -19.38
C ALA A 19 -21.25 23.51 -18.02
N THR A 20 -21.96 23.95 -16.98
CA THR A 20 -21.62 23.63 -15.60
C THR A 20 -21.59 22.10 -15.49
N PRO A 21 -20.46 21.45 -15.16
CA PRO A 21 -20.55 20.11 -14.62
C PRO A 21 -21.17 20.26 -13.23
N ASP A 22 -22.48 20.08 -13.14
CA ASP A 22 -23.13 19.67 -11.89
C ASP A 22 -22.69 18.23 -11.58
N GLU A 23 -21.41 18.09 -11.22
CA GLU A 23 -21.00 17.03 -10.33
C GLU A 23 -20.84 17.70 -8.97
N THR A 24 -21.98 17.82 -8.30
CA THR A 24 -22.06 17.78 -6.84
C THR A 24 -20.95 16.85 -6.34
N PRO A 25 -19.98 17.32 -5.52
CA PRO A 25 -19.15 16.37 -4.81
C PRO A 25 -20.13 15.58 -3.97
N ALA A 26 -20.35 14.32 -4.33
CA ALA A 26 -20.93 13.38 -3.41
C ALA A 26 -19.99 13.41 -2.20
N GLU A 27 -20.38 14.18 -1.18
CA GLU A 27 -20.01 13.91 0.18
C GLU A 27 -20.49 12.47 0.43
N THR A 28 -19.64 11.51 0.05
CA THR A 28 -19.61 10.24 0.73
C THR A 28 -19.07 10.56 2.10
N SER A 29 -19.96 11.10 2.93
CA SER A 29 -19.94 10.87 4.35
C SER A 29 -19.97 9.36 4.47
N ALA A 30 -18.78 8.74 4.41
CA ALA A 30 -18.53 7.50 5.09
C ALA A 30 -18.68 7.82 6.57
N ASP A 31 -19.95 7.94 6.98
CA ASP A 31 -20.38 7.61 8.31
C ASP A 31 -20.07 6.12 8.48
N THR A 32 -18.78 5.82 8.67
CA THR A 32 -18.42 4.72 9.54
C THR A 32 -18.80 5.24 10.92
N THR A 33 -20.09 5.14 11.25
CA THR A 33 -20.47 4.82 12.62
C THR A 33 -19.53 3.68 12.99
N ALA A 34 -18.54 4.01 13.83
CA ALA A 34 -17.76 3.01 14.51
C ALA A 34 -18.75 2.28 15.40
N GLU A 35 -19.47 1.33 14.80
CA GLU A 35 -20.24 0.32 15.50
C GLU A 35 -19.23 -0.22 16.51
N THR A 36 -19.47 0.09 17.77
CA THR A 36 -18.64 -0.46 18.83
C THR A 36 -18.85 -1.95 18.70
N PRO A 37 -17.83 -2.75 18.30
CA PRO A 37 -18.04 -4.15 18.01
C PRO A 37 -18.71 -4.75 19.23
N ASP A 38 -19.83 -5.45 19.04
CA ASP A 38 -20.41 -6.23 20.11
C ASP A 38 -19.28 -7.09 20.68
N GLU A 39 -19.04 -6.98 21.99
CA GLU A 39 -17.90 -7.60 22.69
C GLU A 39 -17.85 -9.13 22.51
N GLN A 40 -18.91 -9.70 21.94
CA GLN A 40 -19.13 -11.11 21.66
C GLN A 40 -18.65 -11.59 20.28
N ASP A 41 -18.23 -10.70 19.37
CA ASP A 41 -17.67 -11.05 18.05
C ASP A 41 -16.13 -10.89 17.99
N GLU A 42 -15.45 -10.64 19.12
CA GLU A 42 -13.99 -10.60 19.15
C GLU A 42 -13.44 -12.01 18.81
N PRO A 43 -12.62 -12.16 17.75
CA PRO A 43 -12.06 -13.46 17.40
C PRO A 43 -11.27 -14.01 18.59
N PRO A 44 -11.39 -15.31 18.92
CA PRO A 44 -10.72 -15.86 20.08
C PRO A 44 -9.21 -15.72 19.93
N ILE A 45 -8.59 -15.04 20.90
CA ILE A 45 -7.14 -14.85 20.99
C ILE A 45 -6.58 -15.80 22.05
N ASP A 46 -5.39 -16.33 21.79
CA ASP A 46 -4.64 -17.08 22.79
C ASP A 46 -4.12 -16.13 23.88
N GLU A 47 -4.71 -16.24 25.07
CA GLU A 47 -4.37 -15.38 26.22
C GLU A 47 -2.95 -15.63 26.76
N GLU A 48 -2.38 -16.82 26.57
CA GLU A 48 -1.01 -17.11 26.99
C GLU A 48 -0.02 -16.36 26.11
N LEU A 49 -0.22 -16.41 24.79
CA LEU A 49 0.58 -15.64 23.83
C LEU A 49 0.41 -14.14 24.02
N LEU A 50 -0.81 -13.67 24.30
CA LEU A 50 -1.07 -12.26 24.58
C LEU A 50 -0.30 -11.81 25.84
N ALA A 51 -0.29 -12.63 26.90
CA ALA A 51 0.45 -12.34 28.12
C ALA A 51 1.99 -12.39 27.92
N GLU A 52 2.49 -13.30 27.08
CA GLU A 52 3.90 -13.32 26.70
C GLU A 52 4.31 -12.08 25.91
N ALA A 53 3.53 -11.72 24.88
CA ALA A 53 3.76 -10.51 24.09
C ALA A 53 3.67 -9.24 24.95
N GLY A 54 2.73 -9.19 25.90
CA GLY A 54 2.63 -8.09 26.88
C GLY A 54 3.86 -7.96 27.76
N ARG A 55 4.44 -9.08 28.22
CA ARG A 55 5.72 -9.08 28.94
C ARG A 55 6.86 -8.57 28.07
N GLY A 56 6.91 -8.97 26.80
CA GLY A 56 7.91 -8.50 25.84
C GLY A 56 7.82 -7.00 25.54
N LEU A 57 6.60 -6.47 25.43
CA LEU A 57 6.33 -5.06 25.14
C LEU A 57 6.29 -4.17 26.39
N GLY A 58 6.23 -4.75 27.59
CA GLY A 58 6.13 -4.02 28.85
C GLY A 58 4.77 -3.35 29.07
N THR A 59 3.72 -3.85 28.43
CA THR A 59 2.35 -3.32 28.54
C THR A 59 1.35 -4.43 28.84
N THR A 60 0.24 -4.05 29.47
CA THR A 60 -0.92 -4.92 29.74
C THR A 60 -2.11 -4.56 28.86
N SER A 61 -1.99 -3.56 27.99
CA SER A 61 -3.06 -3.14 27.09
C SER A 61 -3.17 -4.11 25.92
N ARG A 62 -4.27 -4.88 25.86
CA ARG A 62 -4.53 -5.86 24.77
C ARG A 62 -4.33 -5.24 23.39
N ASN A 63 -4.88 -4.05 23.15
CA ASN A 63 -4.79 -3.37 21.87
C ASN A 63 -3.34 -2.98 21.52
N GLU A 64 -2.57 -2.49 22.49
CA GLU A 64 -1.15 -2.19 22.28
C GLU A 64 -0.34 -3.46 22.00
N ILE A 65 -0.65 -4.56 22.68
CA ILE A 65 0.01 -5.85 22.48
C ILE A 65 -0.23 -6.37 21.07
N ILE A 66 -1.49 -6.42 20.64
CA ILE A 66 -1.90 -6.90 19.32
C ILE A 66 -1.26 -6.04 18.22
N ASN A 67 -1.37 -4.71 18.33
CA ASN A 67 -0.79 -3.80 17.34
C ASN A 67 0.74 -3.89 17.31
N GLY A 68 1.38 -4.08 18.47
CA GLY A 68 2.81 -4.33 18.56
C GLY A 68 3.22 -5.59 17.80
N ALA A 69 2.54 -6.71 18.06
CA ALA A 69 2.81 -7.98 17.40
C ALA A 69 2.56 -7.93 15.87
N LEU A 70 1.46 -7.30 15.44
CA LEU A 70 1.16 -7.13 14.01
C LEU A 70 2.21 -6.26 13.31
N ARG A 71 2.65 -5.18 13.96
CA ARG A 71 3.70 -4.31 13.42
C ARG A 71 5.01 -5.10 13.24
N GLU A 72 5.45 -5.84 14.25
CA GLU A 72 6.66 -6.66 14.17
C GLU A 72 6.58 -7.70 13.04
N TYR A 73 5.43 -8.39 12.92
CA TYR A 73 5.23 -9.38 11.87
C TYR A 73 5.36 -8.76 10.47
N VAL A 74 4.70 -7.61 10.23
CA VAL A 74 4.75 -6.91 8.94
C VAL A 74 6.17 -6.42 8.65
N GLU A 75 6.87 -5.86 9.63
CA GLU A 75 8.26 -5.42 9.48
C GLU A 75 9.20 -6.57 9.14
N ARG A 76 9.06 -7.71 9.84
CA ARG A 76 9.82 -8.92 9.54
C ARG A 76 9.53 -9.43 8.13
N LYS A 77 8.27 -9.42 7.71
CA LYS A 77 7.87 -9.84 6.35
C LYS A 77 8.39 -8.91 5.27
N ARG A 78 8.42 -7.60 5.50
CA ARG A 78 9.02 -6.63 4.56
C ARG A 78 10.51 -6.85 4.41
N THR A 79 11.21 -7.11 5.51
CA THR A 79 12.65 -7.41 5.51
C THR A 79 12.91 -8.71 4.73
N GLN A 80 12.21 -9.79 5.06
CA GLN A 80 12.31 -11.08 4.36
C GLN A 80 12.08 -10.94 2.84
N ARG A 81 11.09 -10.14 2.44
CA ARG A 81 10.81 -9.91 1.02
C ARG A 81 11.95 -9.16 0.32
N SER A 82 12.58 -8.23 1.01
CA SER A 82 13.67 -7.44 0.44
C SER A 82 14.92 -8.29 0.26
N GLU A 83 15.26 -9.11 1.26
CA GLU A 83 16.37 -10.09 1.19
C GLU A 83 16.13 -11.13 0.09
N ALA A 84 14.91 -11.65 -0.02
CA ALA A 84 14.56 -12.59 -1.08
C ALA A 84 14.70 -11.96 -2.47
N LEU A 85 14.32 -10.69 -2.61
CA LEU A 85 14.46 -9.97 -3.87
C LEU A 85 15.93 -9.72 -4.23
N GLU A 86 16.76 -9.31 -3.27
CA GLU A 86 18.20 -9.14 -3.45
C GLU A 86 18.86 -10.44 -3.90
N ARG A 87 18.49 -11.56 -3.26
CA ARG A 87 18.97 -12.89 -3.65
C ARG A 87 18.56 -13.27 -5.07
N VAL A 88 17.33 -12.94 -5.49
CA VAL A 88 16.88 -13.19 -6.86
C VAL A 88 17.66 -12.33 -7.87
N GLN A 89 17.97 -11.08 -7.52
CA GLN A 89 18.79 -10.20 -8.36
C GLN A 89 20.22 -10.72 -8.50
N GLU A 90 20.86 -11.15 -7.41
CA GLU A 90 22.20 -11.76 -7.42
C GLU A 90 22.25 -12.97 -8.36
N LEU A 91 21.27 -13.89 -8.24
CA LEU A 91 21.16 -15.04 -9.13
C LEU A 91 20.95 -14.63 -10.60
N ALA A 92 20.26 -13.52 -10.86
CA ALA A 92 20.09 -13.01 -12.22
C ALA A 92 21.40 -12.50 -12.81
N ASP A 93 22.17 -11.73 -12.04
CA ASP A 93 23.47 -11.20 -12.45
C ASP A 93 24.50 -12.31 -12.68
N GLU A 94 24.41 -13.41 -11.92
CA GLU A 94 25.20 -14.63 -12.12
C GLU A 94 24.77 -15.44 -13.36
N GLY A 95 23.70 -15.05 -14.05
CA GLY A 95 23.18 -15.75 -15.22
C GLY A 95 22.50 -17.07 -14.86
N ALA A 96 21.97 -17.22 -13.64
CA ALA A 96 21.31 -18.44 -13.19
C ALA A 96 19.91 -18.67 -13.80
N PHE A 97 19.38 -17.70 -14.57
CA PHE A 97 18.13 -17.84 -15.31
C PHE A 97 18.38 -18.24 -16.77
N ASP A 98 17.84 -19.39 -17.16
CA ASP A 98 17.79 -19.87 -18.54
C ASP A 98 16.51 -19.34 -19.22
N PHE A 99 16.61 -18.16 -19.83
CA PHE A 99 15.48 -17.47 -20.46
C PHE A 99 14.99 -18.17 -21.74
N ASP A 100 15.82 -18.98 -22.39
CA ASP A 100 15.46 -19.72 -23.62
C ASP A 100 14.39 -20.79 -23.35
N ARG A 101 14.17 -21.19 -22.09
CA ARG A 101 13.15 -22.15 -21.67
C ARG A 101 11.80 -21.53 -21.33
N ILE A 102 11.69 -20.21 -21.21
CA ILE A 102 10.44 -19.55 -20.79
C ILE A 102 9.38 -19.64 -21.91
N ASP A 103 9.80 -19.61 -23.17
CA ASP A 103 8.91 -19.73 -24.35
C ASP A 103 8.17 -21.09 -24.45
N GLU A 104 8.65 -22.12 -23.74
CA GLU A 104 8.02 -23.45 -23.69
C GLU A 104 6.91 -23.56 -22.63
N VAL A 105 6.81 -22.62 -21.68
CA VAL A 105 5.89 -22.71 -20.54
C VAL A 105 4.53 -22.05 -20.82
N ASP A 106 4.46 -21.14 -21.80
CA ASP A 106 3.23 -20.44 -22.23
C ASP A 106 2.41 -21.21 -23.30
N GLN A 107 2.65 -22.52 -23.48
CA GLN A 107 1.93 -23.39 -24.44
C GLN A 107 1.00 -24.42 -23.80
#